data_AF-A0A661T010-F1
#
_entry.id   AF-A0A661T010-F1
#
_cell.length_a   1.000
_cell.length_b   1.000
_cell.length_c   1.000
_cell.angle_alpha   90.00
_cell.angle_beta   90.00
_cell.angle_gamma   90.00
#
_symmetry.space_group_name_H-M   'P 1'
#
loop_
_entity.id
_entity.type
_entity.pdbx_description
1 polymer ?
#
loop_
_entity_poly.entity_id
_entity_poly.type
_entity_poly.pdbx_seq_one_letter_code
_entity_poly.pdbx_strand_id
1 'polypeptide(L)'
;MVLSPEETIKGLFARCARCGRRLDPEDVFCGHCGKRVREPAASDDHTLEPMKLTDVLMGLGIVCLRKGDYFKAVEKFEKIIAADPGNHKARELLFRARRAVRDITGDSR
;
A
#
# COMPACT_ATOMS: atom_id res chain seq x y z
N MET A 1 -6.24 18.55 -49.00
CA MET A 1 -5.84 17.89 -47.74
C MET A 1 -7.09 17.74 -46.92
N VAL A 2 -7.74 16.59 -47.05
CA VAL A 2 -9.03 16.30 -46.41
C VAL A 2 -8.68 15.70 -45.05
N LEU A 3 -8.99 16.43 -43.97
CA LEU A 3 -8.83 15.91 -42.61
C LEU A 3 -9.91 14.84 -42.39
N SER A 4 -9.49 13.66 -41.92
CA SER A 4 -10.34 12.49 -41.73
C SER A 4 -11.44 12.76 -40.68
N PRO A 5 -12.67 12.23 -40.85
CA PRO A 5 -13.79 12.40 -39.90
C PRO A 5 -13.55 11.83 -38.50
N GLU A 6 -12.48 11.06 -38.32
CA GLU A 6 -12.18 10.23 -37.13
C GLU A 6 -11.60 11.04 -35.95
N GLU A 7 -11.21 12.30 -36.20
CA GLU A 7 -10.68 13.22 -35.18
C GLU A 7 -11.74 14.22 -34.66
N THR A 8 -13.02 13.89 -34.80
CA THR A 8 -14.12 14.70 -34.27
C THR A 8 -14.35 14.38 -32.77
N ILE A 9 -13.52 14.98 -31.91
CA ILE A 9 -13.82 15.40 -30.52
C ILE A 9 -14.56 14.37 -29.65
N LYS A 10 -13.85 13.33 -29.18
CA LYS A 10 -14.24 12.57 -27.97
C LYS A 10 -13.91 13.38 -26.70
N GLY A 11 -14.51 14.55 -26.55
CA GLY A 11 -14.20 15.42 -25.41
C GLY A 11 -15.03 16.69 -25.38
N LEU A 12 -16.34 16.56 -25.17
CA LEU A 12 -17.13 17.70 -24.70
C LEU A 12 -16.81 17.91 -23.20
N PHE A 13 -15.68 18.55 -22.93
CA PHE A 13 -15.24 18.85 -21.56
C PHE A 13 -16.30 19.67 -20.83
N ALA A 14 -16.88 19.11 -19.77
CA ALA A 14 -17.85 19.83 -18.95
C ALA A 14 -17.15 20.97 -18.22
N ARG A 15 -17.90 22.05 -17.92
CA ARG A 15 -17.43 23.13 -17.06
C ARG A 15 -18.13 23.04 -15.71
N CYS A 16 -17.40 23.33 -14.65
CA CYS A 16 -17.98 23.43 -13.33
C CYS A 16 -19.02 24.55 -13.30
N ALA A 17 -20.27 24.21 -12.99
CA ALA A 17 -21.36 25.19 -12.90
C ALA A 17 -21.18 26.24 -11.79
N ARG A 18 -20.20 26.07 -10.87
CA ARG A 18 -19.93 27.04 -9.79
C ARG A 18 -18.78 27.98 -10.10
N CYS A 19 -17.67 27.49 -10.66
CA CYS A 19 -16.47 28.30 -10.89
C CYS A 19 -16.05 28.40 -12.37
N GLY A 20 -16.74 27.70 -13.28
CA GLY A 20 -16.47 27.76 -14.73
C GLY A 20 -15.22 27.01 -15.21
N ARG A 21 -14.44 26.40 -14.31
CA ARG A 21 -13.25 25.63 -14.65
C ARG A 21 -13.61 24.36 -15.42
N ARG A 22 -12.72 23.93 -16.32
CA ARG A 22 -12.86 22.66 -17.02
C ARG A 22 -12.83 21.49 -16.04
N LEU A 23 -13.67 20.51 -16.31
CA LEU A 23 -13.79 19.25 -15.58
C LEU A 23 -13.44 18.11 -16.51
N ASP A 24 -12.79 17.11 -15.96
CA ASP A 24 -12.59 15.84 -16.63
C ASP A 24 -13.85 14.97 -16.48
N PRO A 25 -14.14 14.07 -17.45
CA PRO A 25 -15.34 13.22 -17.40
C PRO A 25 -15.43 12.34 -16.15
N GLU A 26 -14.29 12.04 -15.52
CA GLU A 26 -14.16 11.21 -14.32
C GLU A 26 -14.23 12.04 -13.01
N ASP A 27 -14.26 13.37 -13.08
CA ASP A 27 -14.32 14.22 -11.89
C ASP A 27 -15.65 14.02 -11.15
N VAL A 28 -15.57 13.55 -9.90
CA VAL A 28 -16.69 13.56 -8.94
C VAL A 28 -16.81 14.94 -8.27
N PHE A 29 -15.68 15.62 -8.09
CA PHE A 29 -15.58 16.95 -7.47
C PHE A 29 -14.73 17.89 -8.32
N CYS A 30 -15.07 19.19 -8.30
CA CYS A 30 -14.22 20.21 -8.89
C CYS A 30 -13.00 20.48 -8.01
N GLY A 31 -11.79 20.12 -8.46
CA GLY A 31 -10.54 20.34 -7.73
C GLY A 31 -10.17 21.81 -7.43
N HIS A 32 -10.91 22.79 -8.00
CA HIS A 32 -10.68 24.21 -7.73
C HIS A 32 -11.64 24.80 -6.67
N CYS A 33 -12.93 24.44 -6.70
CA CYS A 33 -13.94 25.04 -5.80
C CYS A 33 -14.64 24.05 -4.87
N GLY A 34 -14.29 22.76 -4.98
CA GLY A 34 -14.84 21.67 -4.17
C GLY A 34 -16.30 21.30 -4.46
N LYS A 35 -16.98 21.96 -5.41
CA LYS A 35 -18.37 21.58 -5.76
C LYS A 35 -18.37 20.15 -6.29
N ARG A 36 -19.26 19.29 -5.74
CA ARG A 36 -19.57 17.99 -6.32
C ARG A 36 -20.26 18.19 -7.67
N VAL A 37 -19.72 17.58 -8.71
CA VAL A 37 -20.11 17.82 -10.12
C VAL A 37 -20.71 16.58 -10.77
N ARG A 38 -20.51 15.40 -10.17
CA ARG A 38 -21.08 14.13 -10.59
C ARG A 38 -21.39 13.25 -9.38
N GLU A 39 -22.39 12.40 -9.48
CA GLU A 39 -22.54 11.27 -8.55
C GLU A 39 -21.53 10.19 -8.94
N PRO A 40 -20.71 9.68 -7.99
CA PRO A 40 -19.83 8.57 -8.30
C PRO A 40 -20.70 7.41 -8.77
N ALA A 41 -20.36 6.82 -9.93
CA ALA A 41 -21.02 5.59 -10.35
C ALA A 41 -20.84 4.58 -9.22
N ALA A 42 -21.95 4.09 -8.68
CA ALA A 42 -21.91 3.10 -7.62
C ALA A 42 -21.05 1.91 -8.08
N SER A 43 -20.22 1.40 -7.17
CA SER A 43 -19.40 0.18 -7.24
C SER A 43 -18.02 0.25 -7.90
N ASP A 44 -17.16 1.13 -7.40
CA ASP A 44 -15.77 0.69 -7.15
C ASP A 44 -15.74 0.12 -5.73
N ASP A 45 -16.30 -1.08 -5.57
CA ASP A 45 -16.11 -1.88 -4.36
C ASP A 45 -14.66 -2.37 -4.36
N HIS A 46 -13.74 -1.46 -4.06
CA HIS A 46 -12.40 -1.82 -3.64
C HIS A 46 -12.53 -2.32 -2.19
N THR A 47 -13.20 -3.47 -2.02
CA THR A 47 -13.03 -4.28 -0.82
C THR A 47 -11.57 -4.69 -0.82
N LEU A 48 -10.75 -3.88 -0.14
CA LEU A 48 -9.35 -4.16 0.07
C LEU A 48 -9.30 -5.52 0.78
N GLU A 49 -8.75 -6.51 0.09
CA GLU A 49 -8.48 -7.82 0.68
C GLU A 49 -7.79 -7.60 2.04
N PRO A 50 -8.32 -8.16 3.14
CA PRO A 50 -7.75 -7.95 4.46
C PRO A 50 -6.30 -8.43 4.44
N MET A 51 -5.37 -7.52 4.74
CA MET A 51 -3.96 -7.87 4.81
C MET A 51 -3.75 -9.02 5.79
N LYS A 52 -3.08 -10.08 5.34
CA LYS A 52 -2.77 -11.20 6.21
C LYS A 52 -1.87 -10.70 7.34
N LEU A 53 -2.19 -11.10 8.57
CA LEU A 53 -1.40 -10.76 9.74
C LEU A 53 0.08 -11.14 9.55
N THR A 54 0.36 -12.24 8.85
CA THR A 54 1.71 -12.70 8.51
C THR A 54 2.47 -11.68 7.66
N ASP A 55 1.84 -11.05 6.68
CA ASP A 55 2.48 -10.10 5.77
C ASP A 55 2.84 -8.80 6.50
N VAL A 56 1.93 -8.33 7.36
CA VAL A 56 2.15 -7.16 8.22
C VAL A 56 3.29 -7.41 9.20
N LEU A 57 3.26 -8.55 9.91
CA LEU A 57 4.33 -8.94 10.82
C LEU A 57 5.66 -9.10 10.10
N MET A 58 5.65 -9.58 8.85
CA MET A 58 6.85 -9.78 8.05
C MET A 58 7.50 -8.45 7.71
N GLY A 59 6.70 -7.49 7.24
CA GLY A 59 7.16 -6.12 6.99
C GLY A 59 7.73 -5.47 8.25
N LEU A 60 7.01 -5.56 9.37
CA LEU A 60 7.46 -5.00 10.65
C LEU A 60 8.77 -5.64 11.15
N GLY A 61 8.91 -6.96 11.06
CA GLY A 61 10.13 -7.68 11.44
C GLY A 61 11.34 -7.25 10.61
N ILE A 62 11.17 -7.10 9.29
CA ILE A 62 12.23 -6.62 8.38
C ILE A 62 12.63 -5.17 8.71
N VAL A 63 11.67 -4.30 9.00
CA VAL A 63 11.96 -2.91 9.42
C VAL A 63 12.74 -2.90 10.73
N CYS A 64 12.37 -3.75 11.70
CA CYS A 64 13.10 -3.87 12.96
C CYS A 64 14.55 -4.35 12.72
N LEU A 65 14.77 -5.36 11.87
CA LEU A 65 16.12 -5.80 11.48
C LEU A 65 16.96 -4.66 10.89
N ARG A 66 16.38 -3.88 9.98
CA ARG A 66 17.09 -2.75 9.33
C ARG A 66 17.44 -1.64 10.31
N LYS A 67 16.60 -1.43 11.33
CA LYS A 67 16.83 -0.45 12.40
C LYS A 67 17.81 -0.93 13.47
N GLY A 68 18.18 -2.21 13.49
CA GLY A 68 18.97 -2.81 14.57
C GLY A 68 18.15 -3.17 15.81
N ASP A 69 16.82 -3.10 15.73
CA ASP A 69 15.90 -3.49 16.81
C ASP A 69 15.72 -5.03 16.81
N TYR A 70 16.80 -5.78 17.03
CA TYR A 70 16.79 -7.23 16.82
C TYR A 70 15.85 -7.98 17.76
N PHE A 71 15.69 -7.53 19.02
CA PHE A 71 14.71 -8.11 19.95
C PHE A 71 13.27 -8.01 19.43
N LYS A 72 12.87 -6.85 18.91
CA LYS A 72 11.54 -6.66 18.31
C LYS A 72 11.39 -7.49 17.04
N ALA A 73 12.45 -7.61 16.24
CA ALA A 73 12.43 -8.47 15.05
C ALA A 73 12.16 -9.93 15.41
N VAL A 74 12.84 -10.47 16.44
CA VAL A 74 12.61 -11.82 16.98
C VAL A 74 11.14 -12.01 17.34
N GLU A 75 10.56 -11.10 18.12
CA GLU A 75 9.16 -11.17 18.55
C GLU A 75 8.18 -11.23 17.36
N LYS A 76 8.42 -10.47 16.28
CA LYS A 76 7.53 -10.49 15.10
C LYS A 76 7.63 -11.77 14.32
N PHE A 77 8.84 -12.31 14.11
CA PHE A 77 9.01 -13.57 13.39
C PHE A 77 8.52 -14.78 14.19
N GLU A 78 8.65 -14.77 15.52
CA GLU A 78 8.07 -15.82 16.38
C GLU A 78 6.54 -15.88 16.26
N LYS A 79 5.87 -14.73 16.19
CA LYS A 79 4.43 -14.67 15.94
C LYS A 79 4.06 -15.23 14.56
N ILE A 80 4.89 -15.02 13.54
CA ILE A 80 4.67 -15.63 12.21
C ILE A 80 4.82 -17.14 12.29
N ILE A 81 5.88 -17.65 12.93
CA ILE A 81 6.11 -19.10 13.04
C ILE A 81 5.04 -19.79 13.89
N ALA A 82 4.49 -19.11 14.90
CA ALA A 82 3.37 -19.62 15.68
C ALA A 82 2.09 -19.76 14.86
N ALA A 83 1.86 -18.85 13.90
CA ALA A 83 0.71 -18.89 13.00
C ALA A 83 0.92 -19.79 11.78
N ASP A 84 2.15 -19.85 11.26
CA ASP A 84 2.55 -20.62 10.09
C ASP A 84 3.95 -21.24 10.33
N PRO A 85 3.99 -22.46 10.89
CA PRO A 85 5.24 -23.19 11.13
C PRO A 85 6.04 -23.51 9.85
N GLY A 86 5.39 -23.49 8.68
CA GLY A 86 5.99 -23.77 7.37
C GLY A 86 6.67 -22.55 6.74
N ASN A 87 6.60 -21.37 7.38
CA ASN A 87 7.16 -20.15 6.82
C ASN A 87 8.71 -20.14 6.86
N HIS A 88 9.33 -20.72 5.84
CA HIS A 88 10.78 -20.83 5.72
C HIS A 88 11.49 -19.47 5.83
N LYS A 89 10.91 -18.43 5.23
CA LYS A 89 11.49 -17.09 5.23
C LYS A 89 11.48 -16.46 6.62
N ALA A 90 10.36 -16.58 7.36
CA ALA A 90 10.31 -16.13 8.75
C ALA A 90 11.30 -16.91 9.63
N ARG A 91 11.50 -18.20 9.38
CA ARG A 91 12.46 -19.04 10.13
C ARG A 91 13.90 -18.61 9.89
N GLU A 92 14.27 -18.34 8.64
CA GLU A 92 15.59 -17.82 8.28
C GLU A 92 15.85 -16.45 8.91
N LEU A 93 14.89 -15.53 8.82
CA LEU A 93 15.01 -14.19 9.38
C LEU A 93 15.05 -14.20 10.91
N LEU A 94 14.31 -15.11 11.56
CA LEU A 94 14.37 -15.33 12.99
C LEU A 94 15.76 -15.82 13.42
N PHE A 95 16.37 -16.75 12.68
CA PHE A 95 17.74 -17.20 12.95
C PHE A 95 18.74 -16.05 12.88
N ARG A 96 18.64 -15.21 11.82
CA ARG A 96 19.48 -14.02 11.67
C ARG A 96 19.28 -13.01 12.81
N ALA A 97 18.03 -12.75 13.18
CA ALA A 97 17.69 -11.84 14.27
C ALA A 97 18.27 -12.33 15.61
N ARG A 98 18.12 -13.62 15.93
CA ARG A 98 18.66 -14.22 17.17
C ARG A 98 20.19 -14.21 17.22
N ARG A 99 20.85 -14.44 16.08
CA ARG A 99 22.31 -14.32 16.01
C ARG A 99 22.76 -12.89 16.33
N ALA A 100 22.13 -11.89 15.72
CA ALA A 100 22.45 -10.49 15.99
C ALA A 100 22.18 -10.10 17.46
N VAL A 101 21.11 -10.61 18.07
CA VAL A 101 20.87 -10.44 19.52
C VAL A 101 22.05 -10.99 20.32
N ARG A 102 22.50 -12.22 20.03
CA ARG A 102 23.64 -12.85 20.72
C ARG A 102 24.91 -12.02 20.60
N ASP A 103 25.21 -11.56 19.39
CA ASP A 103 26.39 -10.75 19.09
C ASP A 103 26.38 -9.43 19.90
N ILE A 104 25.20 -8.81 20.09
CA ILE A 104 25.05 -7.57 20.86
C ILE A 104 25.06 -7.82 22.37
N THR A 105 24.45 -8.90 22.83
CA THR A 105 24.46 -9.25 24.26
C THR A 105 25.83 -9.74 24.73
N GLY A 106 26.77 -9.97 23.81
CA GLY A 106 28.15 -10.27 24.14
C GLY A 106 28.27 -11.54 24.99
N ASP A 107 27.56 -12.61 24.61
CA ASP A 107 27.77 -13.92 25.24
C ASP A 107 29.07 -14.52 24.69
N SER A 108 30.17 -13.90 25.14
CA SER A 108 31.52 -14.41 25.10
C SER A 108 31.63 -15.41 26.25
N ARG A 109 31.39 -16.69 25.95
CA ARG A 109 31.85 -17.81 26.77
C ARG A 109 32.70 -18.71 25.92
#